data_AF-A0A940B2F2-F1
#
_entry.id   AF-A0A940B2F2-F1
#
_cell.length_a   1.000
_cell.length_b   1.000
_cell.length_c   1.000
_cell.angle_alpha   90.00
_cell.angle_beta   90.00
_cell.angle_gamma   90.00
#
_symmetry.space_group_name_H-M   'P 1'
#
loop_
_entity.id
_entity.type
_entity.pdbx_description
1 polymer ?
#
loop_
_entity_poly.entity_id
_entity_poly.type
_entity_poly.pdbx_seq_one_letter_code
_entity_poly.pdbx_strand_id
1 'polypeptide(L)'
;MKKLCLLAMIIAVISIASHAATLQRTILSHKGKITQYDANHWQDAINDAVSGDTVYFTPGLFSGSINITKPITLIGSGVAEDNAFWTGNDPLWYNGALANIYAGCAKTGESTRIDGNVSINIPGKITLTKTLMEGFLIYRDPWNSDGASVFIEQEITGVIIKRCQIGWISASAKSANMVLENCFFNGISPANWEEPDIHNCVIGQQIDARETEGFEFTNCMLNDLLGAHNCNFVNCTIESLGDWNNRSTHNTYVNCIYRESEENSTYSNCWQNDSPNLFTKSQLQSGGYIGTDNTVVGPLGGPAPFTLIPSQPYVTSSTLNYVKSTKKLNVNVTVKQGK
;
A
#
# COMPACT_ATOMS: atom_id res chain seq x y z
N MET A 1 -9.89 13.45 -20.88
CA MET A 1 -9.77 12.33 -21.84
C MET A 1 -8.62 12.50 -22.84
N LYS A 2 -8.66 13.45 -23.79
CA LYS A 2 -7.60 13.59 -24.83
C LYS A 2 -6.17 13.79 -24.30
N LYS A 3 -5.98 14.57 -23.22
CA LYS A 3 -4.65 14.80 -22.60
C LYS A 3 -4.14 13.60 -21.78
N LEU A 4 -5.05 12.84 -21.17
CA LEU A 4 -4.72 11.63 -20.40
C LEU A 4 -4.31 10.48 -21.34
N CYS A 5 -5.01 10.33 -22.46
CA CYS A 5 -4.65 9.39 -23.53
C CYS A 5 -3.31 9.73 -24.20
N LEU A 6 -2.95 11.03 -24.28
CA LEU A 6 -1.66 11.46 -24.85
C LEU A 6 -0.49 11.15 -23.90
N LEU A 7 -0.69 11.31 -22.59
CA LEU A 7 0.29 10.95 -21.56
C LEU A 7 0.56 9.43 -21.55
N ALA A 8 -0.51 8.64 -21.63
CA ALA A 8 -0.45 7.18 -21.75
C ALA A 8 0.25 6.72 -23.04
N MET A 9 0.01 7.39 -24.18
CA MET A 9 0.71 7.11 -25.44
C MET A 9 2.22 7.43 -25.36
N ILE A 10 2.62 8.48 -24.63
CA ILE A 10 4.04 8.85 -24.49
C ILE A 10 4.78 7.86 -23.58
N ILE A 11 4.15 7.42 -22.49
CA ILE A 11 4.68 6.35 -21.63
C ILE A 11 4.86 5.05 -22.45
N ALA A 12 3.94 4.80 -23.38
CA ALA A 12 3.91 3.60 -24.22
C ALA A 12 4.96 3.52 -25.33
N VAL A 13 5.40 4.66 -25.89
CA VAL A 13 6.35 4.69 -27.03
C VAL A 13 7.81 4.59 -26.58
N ILE A 14 8.12 4.86 -25.31
CA ILE A 14 9.51 5.05 -24.85
C ILE A 14 10.08 3.80 -24.15
N SER A 15 9.25 2.82 -23.81
CA SER A 15 9.67 1.50 -23.28
C SER A 15 10.46 0.63 -24.26
N ILE A 16 10.77 1.14 -25.46
CA ILE A 16 11.12 0.32 -26.62
C ILE A 16 12.55 0.59 -27.15
N ALA A 17 13.29 1.51 -26.56
CA ALA A 17 14.65 1.85 -26.99
C ALA A 17 15.74 1.28 -26.06
N SER A 18 15.86 -0.05 -25.96
CA SER A 18 17.15 -0.77 -25.80
C SER A 18 16.92 -2.29 -25.77
N HIS A 19 17.39 -2.99 -26.79
CA HIS A 19 17.46 -4.45 -26.81
C HIS A 19 18.58 -4.90 -25.86
N ALA A 20 18.26 -5.10 -24.57
CA ALA A 20 18.97 -5.92 -23.57
C ALA A 20 18.67 -5.52 -22.11
N ALA A 21 18.00 -4.40 -21.85
CA ALA A 21 17.79 -3.91 -20.48
C ALA A 21 16.39 -4.30 -19.95
N THR A 22 16.32 -4.64 -18.67
CA THR A 22 15.09 -4.79 -17.89
C THR A 22 14.12 -3.63 -18.17
N LEU A 23 12.83 -3.93 -18.38
CA LEU A 23 11.77 -2.94 -18.67
C LEU A 23 11.48 -1.97 -17.50
N GLN A 24 12.29 -1.99 -16.46
CA GLN A 24 12.15 -1.20 -15.26
C GLN A 24 12.56 0.26 -15.50
N ARG A 25 11.64 1.19 -15.23
CA ARG A 25 11.82 2.63 -15.42
C ARG A 25 11.12 3.41 -14.32
N THR A 26 11.59 4.63 -14.15
CA THR A 26 10.91 5.65 -13.35
C THR A 26 10.60 6.85 -14.23
N ILE A 27 9.42 7.43 -14.04
CA ILE A 27 8.88 8.48 -14.90
C ILE A 27 8.49 9.67 -14.03
N LEU A 28 9.19 10.79 -14.17
CA LEU A 28 8.84 12.05 -13.53
C LEU A 28 7.85 12.81 -14.41
N SER A 29 6.71 13.18 -13.84
CA SER A 29 5.72 14.08 -14.43
C SER A 29 5.74 15.43 -13.74
N HIS A 30 6.29 16.44 -14.43
CA HIS A 30 6.36 17.82 -13.97
C HIS A 30 5.54 18.73 -14.89
N LYS A 31 4.40 19.25 -14.41
CA LYS A 31 3.53 20.18 -15.16
C LYS A 31 3.17 19.69 -16.58
N GLY A 32 2.98 18.39 -16.75
CA GLY A 32 2.66 17.75 -18.04
C GLY A 32 3.87 17.43 -18.93
N LYS A 33 5.09 17.80 -18.51
CA LYS A 33 6.33 17.29 -19.10
C LYS A 33 6.70 15.97 -18.44
N ILE A 34 7.16 15.02 -19.25
CA ILE A 34 7.59 13.70 -18.81
C ILE A 34 9.10 13.57 -18.99
N THR A 35 9.81 13.15 -17.94
CA THR A 35 11.22 12.76 -17.96
C THR A 35 11.32 11.31 -17.52
N GLN A 36 12.21 10.53 -18.15
CA GLN A 36 12.38 9.10 -17.84
C GLN A 36 13.78 8.81 -17.36
N TYR A 37 13.84 7.86 -16.44
CA TYR A 37 15.05 7.37 -15.82
C TYR A 37 15.06 5.86 -15.97
N ASP A 38 16.22 5.32 -16.33
CA ASP A 38 16.40 3.88 -16.44
C ASP A 38 16.48 3.23 -15.04
N ALA A 39 16.57 1.91 -15.01
CA ALA A 39 16.60 1.12 -13.77
C ALA A 39 17.75 1.49 -12.82
N ASN A 40 18.85 2.06 -13.30
CA ASN A 40 20.00 2.43 -12.46
C ASN A 40 19.94 3.89 -11.97
N HIS A 41 19.08 4.71 -12.57
CA HIS A 41 18.95 6.14 -12.27
C HIS A 41 17.58 6.49 -11.69
N TRP A 42 16.83 5.51 -11.17
CA TRP A 42 15.50 5.74 -10.64
C TRP A 42 15.47 6.78 -9.50
N GLN A 43 16.55 6.86 -8.71
CA GLN A 43 16.70 7.84 -7.63
C GLN A 43 16.79 9.27 -8.16
N ASP A 44 17.33 9.46 -9.37
CA ASP A 44 17.42 10.78 -9.99
C ASP A 44 16.03 11.34 -10.29
N ALA A 45 15.03 10.49 -10.58
CA ALA A 45 13.65 10.92 -10.72
C ALA A 45 13.09 11.56 -9.44
N ILE A 46 13.46 11.01 -8.27
CA ILE A 46 13.09 11.54 -6.96
C ILE A 46 13.87 12.82 -6.65
N ASN A 47 15.15 12.86 -7.01
CA ASN A 47 16.02 14.02 -6.81
C ASN A 47 15.58 15.23 -7.66
N ASP A 48 15.22 14.99 -8.92
CA ASP A 48 14.79 16.02 -9.88
C ASP A 48 13.36 16.50 -9.66
N ALA A 49 12.50 15.70 -9.01
CA ALA A 49 11.13 16.08 -8.71
C ALA A 49 11.08 17.35 -7.84
N VAL A 50 10.09 18.20 -8.05
CA VAL A 50 9.80 19.32 -7.15
C VAL A 50 8.41 19.19 -6.54
N SER A 51 8.12 20.01 -5.52
CA SER A 51 6.82 20.04 -4.84
C SER A 51 5.65 20.00 -5.83
N GLY A 52 4.74 19.04 -5.64
CA GLY A 52 3.53 18.84 -6.45
C GLY A 52 3.67 17.86 -7.62
N ASP A 53 4.89 17.39 -7.92
CA ASP A 53 5.15 16.43 -8.99
C ASP A 53 4.67 15.01 -8.67
N THR A 54 4.60 14.19 -9.72
CA THR A 54 4.30 12.76 -9.60
C THR A 54 5.41 11.93 -10.23
N VAL A 55 5.88 10.92 -9.50
CA VAL A 55 6.90 9.98 -9.94
C VAL A 55 6.27 8.60 -10.06
N TYR A 56 6.25 8.06 -11.28
CA TYR A 56 5.69 6.75 -11.57
C TYR A 56 6.80 5.71 -11.65
N PHE A 57 6.54 4.53 -11.10
CA PHE A 57 7.41 3.38 -11.15
C PHE A 57 6.72 2.27 -11.94
N THR A 58 7.42 1.73 -12.93
CA THR A 58 6.96 0.52 -13.62
C THR A 58 7.07 -0.70 -12.69
N PRO A 59 6.54 -1.86 -13.07
CA PRO A 59 6.90 -3.09 -12.38
C PRO A 59 8.41 -3.32 -12.42
N GLY A 60 8.96 -3.88 -11.34
CA GLY A 60 10.40 -4.09 -11.19
C GLY A 60 10.86 -4.02 -9.73
N LEU A 61 12.14 -4.36 -9.53
CA LEU A 61 12.82 -4.34 -8.24
C LEU A 61 13.72 -3.10 -8.16
N PHE A 62 13.34 -2.12 -7.36
CA PHE A 62 14.10 -0.89 -7.16
C PHE A 62 14.96 -1.05 -5.90
N SER A 63 16.22 -1.44 -6.10
CA SER A 63 17.18 -1.62 -5.01
C SER A 63 17.59 -0.27 -4.41
N GLY A 64 17.54 -0.20 -3.07
CA GLY A 64 17.88 0.98 -2.29
C GLY A 64 16.68 1.65 -1.63
N SER A 65 16.96 2.52 -0.67
CA SER A 65 15.94 3.27 0.07
C SER A 65 15.48 4.52 -0.68
N ILE A 66 14.25 4.93 -0.42
CA ILE A 66 13.67 6.21 -0.86
C ILE A 66 13.71 7.18 0.32
N ASN A 67 14.21 8.40 0.10
CA ASN A 67 14.06 9.50 1.03
C ASN A 67 13.17 10.59 0.43
N ILE A 68 11.96 10.75 0.95
CA ILE A 68 10.99 11.75 0.49
C ILE A 68 11.20 13.04 1.27
N THR A 69 11.85 14.00 0.62
CA THR A 69 12.16 15.33 1.19
C THR A 69 11.29 16.46 0.65
N LYS A 70 10.38 16.13 -0.28
CA LYS A 70 9.52 17.07 -1.00
C LYS A 70 8.09 16.51 -1.06
N PRO A 71 7.05 17.35 -1.08
CA PRO A 71 5.67 16.89 -1.19
C PRO A 71 5.36 16.47 -2.64
N ILE A 72 5.76 15.25 -2.97
CA ILE A 72 5.58 14.60 -4.27
C ILE A 72 4.66 13.38 -4.12
N THR A 73 4.07 12.92 -5.22
CA THR A 73 3.28 11.69 -5.26
C THR A 73 4.10 10.57 -5.90
N LEU A 74 4.21 9.42 -5.26
CA LEU A 74 4.83 8.22 -5.80
C LEU A 74 3.74 7.22 -6.21
N ILE A 75 3.81 6.69 -7.43
CA ILE A 75 2.82 5.73 -7.95
C ILE A 75 3.55 4.53 -8.54
N GLY A 76 3.41 3.38 -7.89
CA GLY A 76 3.82 2.08 -8.40
C GLY A 76 2.74 1.42 -9.25
N SER A 77 3.08 0.28 -9.81
CA SER A 77 2.21 -0.51 -10.68
C SER A 77 1.32 -1.50 -9.92
N GLY A 78 1.36 -1.50 -8.59
CA GLY A 78 0.64 -2.43 -7.73
C GLY A 78 1.50 -3.60 -7.27
N VAL A 79 0.88 -4.54 -6.56
CA VAL A 79 1.50 -5.81 -6.13
C VAL A 79 0.68 -6.97 -6.67
N ALA A 80 1.28 -7.79 -7.52
CA ALA A 80 0.65 -8.97 -8.11
C ALA A 80 0.21 -9.98 -7.03
N GLU A 81 -0.89 -10.71 -7.30
CA GLU A 81 -1.49 -11.65 -6.35
C GLU A 81 -0.54 -12.78 -5.94
N ASP A 82 0.41 -13.16 -6.80
CA ASP A 82 1.45 -14.15 -6.51
C ASP A 82 2.60 -13.58 -5.64
N ASN A 83 2.69 -12.26 -5.54
CA ASN A 83 3.62 -11.53 -4.70
C ASN A 83 2.93 -10.93 -3.46
N ALA A 84 1.63 -11.16 -3.31
CA ALA A 84 0.85 -10.60 -2.23
C ALA A 84 1.11 -11.34 -0.91
N PHE A 85 1.02 -10.63 0.22
CA PHE A 85 1.10 -11.23 1.56
C PHE A 85 -0.08 -12.19 1.86
N TRP A 86 -0.99 -12.35 0.90
CA TRP A 86 -2.12 -13.27 0.91
C TRP A 86 -2.48 -13.58 -0.55
N THR A 87 -3.09 -14.73 -0.85
CA THR A 87 -3.74 -14.95 -2.15
C THR A 87 -5.26 -15.01 -1.98
N GLY A 88 -6.06 -14.56 -2.96
CA GLY A 88 -7.53 -14.45 -2.85
C GLY A 88 -8.28 -15.71 -2.38
N ASN A 89 -7.65 -16.88 -2.46
CA ASN A 89 -8.16 -18.18 -2.04
C ASN A 89 -7.67 -18.64 -0.66
N ASP A 90 -6.63 -17.99 -0.13
CA ASP A 90 -6.13 -18.20 1.22
C ASP A 90 -6.94 -17.36 2.23
N PRO A 91 -6.97 -17.77 3.50
CA PRO A 91 -7.22 -16.85 4.61
C PRO A 91 -6.58 -15.49 4.35
N LEU A 92 -7.34 -14.41 4.52
CA LEU A 92 -6.83 -13.05 4.32
C LEU A 92 -5.67 -12.71 5.28
N TRP A 93 -5.50 -13.52 6.33
CA TRP A 93 -4.32 -13.62 7.16
C TRP A 93 -3.74 -15.05 7.13
N TYR A 94 -2.52 -15.23 6.61
CA TYR A 94 -1.79 -16.50 6.64
C TYR A 94 -0.34 -16.28 7.08
N ASN A 95 0.01 -16.76 8.28
CA ASN A 95 1.36 -16.70 8.86
C ASN A 95 2.46 -17.29 7.95
N GLY A 96 2.12 -18.19 7.02
CA GLY A 96 3.07 -18.76 6.07
C GLY A 96 3.41 -17.85 4.87
N ALA A 97 2.71 -16.74 4.68
CA ALA A 97 2.99 -15.80 3.59
C ALA A 97 4.30 -15.03 3.78
N LEU A 98 4.75 -14.84 5.03
CA LEU A 98 6.04 -14.22 5.35
C LEU A 98 7.21 -15.04 4.76
N ALA A 99 7.15 -16.37 4.84
CA ALA A 99 8.20 -17.25 4.31
C ALA A 99 8.35 -17.16 2.78
N ASN A 100 7.27 -16.88 2.05
CA ASN A 100 7.29 -16.78 0.58
C ASN A 100 7.82 -15.42 0.08
N ILE A 101 7.65 -14.34 0.86
CA ILE A 101 8.20 -13.02 0.50
C ILE A 101 9.73 -13.02 0.58
N TYR A 102 10.32 -13.73 1.55
CA TYR A 102 11.77 -13.92 1.68
C TYR A 102 12.36 -14.86 0.64
N ALA A 103 11.63 -15.91 0.23
CA ALA A 103 12.13 -16.97 -0.65
C ALA A 103 12.19 -16.57 -2.14
N GLY A 104 11.92 -15.31 -2.46
CA GLY A 104 11.97 -14.82 -3.84
C GLY A 104 10.65 -14.96 -4.57
N CYS A 105 9.58 -14.36 -4.02
CA CYS A 105 8.48 -13.82 -4.83
C CYS A 105 9.04 -12.71 -5.74
N ALA A 106 9.75 -13.18 -6.75
CA ALA A 106 10.43 -12.49 -7.82
C ALA A 106 10.04 -13.24 -9.10
N LYS A 107 8.74 -13.29 -9.40
CA LYS A 107 8.40 -13.06 -10.80
C LYS A 107 8.62 -11.58 -11.04
N THR A 108 9.87 -11.28 -11.37
CA THR A 108 10.31 -10.00 -11.88
C THR A 108 9.37 -9.56 -13.00
N GLY A 109 8.63 -8.47 -12.79
CA GLY A 109 7.88 -7.82 -13.87
C GLY A 109 6.40 -7.51 -13.64
N GLU A 110 5.79 -7.87 -12.51
CA GLU A 110 4.37 -7.56 -12.27
C GLU A 110 4.11 -6.59 -11.10
N SER A 111 4.95 -6.62 -10.06
CA SER A 111 4.86 -5.69 -8.91
C SER A 111 5.90 -4.58 -8.98
N THR A 112 5.59 -3.40 -8.43
CA THR A 112 6.63 -2.40 -8.09
C THR A 112 7.14 -2.66 -6.68
N ARG A 113 8.36 -3.18 -6.56
CA ARG A 113 8.99 -3.51 -5.28
C ARG A 113 10.13 -2.54 -4.97
N ILE A 114 10.15 -1.99 -3.76
CA ILE A 114 11.31 -1.28 -3.19
C ILE A 114 12.07 -2.27 -2.30
N ASP A 115 13.37 -2.42 -2.55
CA ASP A 115 14.26 -3.26 -1.75
C ASP A 115 15.13 -2.35 -0.86
N GLY A 116 14.45 -1.74 0.10
CA GLY A 116 14.95 -0.69 0.98
C GLY A 116 13.80 -0.10 1.79
N ASN A 117 14.10 0.93 2.59
CA ASN A 117 13.10 1.65 3.37
C ASN A 117 12.57 2.87 2.61
N VAL A 118 11.39 3.36 2.96
CA VAL A 118 10.88 4.67 2.55
C VAL A 118 10.86 5.59 3.77
N SER A 119 11.76 6.56 3.81
CA SER A 119 11.78 7.62 4.80
C SER A 119 10.97 8.82 4.31
N ILE A 120 10.08 9.34 5.14
CA ILE A 120 9.29 10.56 4.89
C ILE A 120 9.87 11.65 5.79
N ASN A 121 10.72 12.50 5.20
CA ASN A 121 11.49 13.53 5.88
C ASN A 121 11.35 14.86 5.13
N ILE A 122 10.10 15.31 4.97
CA ILE A 122 9.79 16.59 4.34
C ILE A 122 10.04 17.70 5.37
N PRO A 123 10.96 18.65 5.13
CA PRO A 123 11.31 19.65 6.14
C PRO A 123 10.15 20.61 6.44
N GLY A 124 10.00 20.94 7.74
CA GLY A 124 8.98 21.86 8.24
C GLY A 124 7.64 21.17 8.52
N LYS A 125 6.70 21.92 9.09
CA LYS A 125 5.33 21.45 9.35
C LYS A 125 4.50 21.60 8.08
N ILE A 126 4.20 20.50 7.40
CA ILE A 126 3.51 20.50 6.11
C ILE A 126 2.20 19.73 6.16
N THR A 127 1.19 20.22 5.43
CA THR A 127 -0.04 19.49 5.14
C THR A 127 -0.01 19.02 3.69
N LEU A 128 0.00 17.71 3.48
CA LEU A 128 -0.16 17.12 2.16
C LEU A 128 -1.64 17.18 1.76
N THR A 129 -1.88 17.49 0.49
CA THR A 129 -3.22 17.56 -0.11
C THR A 129 -3.44 16.52 -1.21
N LYS A 130 -2.43 15.68 -1.45
CA LYS A 130 -2.42 14.64 -2.47
C LYS A 130 -1.94 13.33 -1.85
N THR A 131 -2.26 12.22 -2.51
CA THR A 131 -1.67 10.92 -2.23
C THR A 131 -0.15 11.01 -2.22
N LEU A 132 0.46 10.51 -1.15
CA LEU A 132 1.90 10.43 -1.03
C LEU A 132 2.42 9.21 -1.81
N MET A 133 1.78 8.05 -1.60
CA MET A 133 2.26 6.79 -2.14
C MET A 133 1.12 5.85 -2.48
N GLU A 134 1.22 5.19 -3.64
CA GLU A 134 0.26 4.21 -4.10
C GLU A 134 0.92 3.02 -4.81
N GLY A 135 0.47 1.79 -4.54
CA GLY A 135 0.76 0.65 -5.40
C GLY A 135 2.18 0.08 -5.27
N PHE A 136 2.74 0.08 -4.07
CA PHE A 136 4.08 -0.45 -3.81
C PHE A 136 4.05 -1.70 -2.93
N LEU A 137 4.98 -2.61 -3.21
CA LEU A 137 5.45 -3.64 -2.28
C LEU A 137 6.73 -3.14 -1.60
N ILE A 138 6.67 -2.93 -0.29
CA ILE A 138 7.79 -2.45 0.52
C ILE A 138 7.89 -3.36 1.72
N TYR A 139 8.69 -4.42 1.60
CA TYR A 139 8.84 -5.39 2.66
C TYR A 139 10.28 -5.47 3.12
N ARG A 140 10.47 -5.32 4.43
CA ARG A 140 11.72 -5.62 5.12
C ARG A 140 11.37 -6.45 6.34
N ASP A 141 12.31 -7.32 6.73
CA ASP A 141 12.17 -8.12 7.93
C ASP A 141 11.91 -7.25 9.17
N PRO A 142 10.73 -7.38 9.81
CA PRO A 142 10.40 -6.61 11.00
C PRO A 142 11.26 -6.97 12.22
N TRP A 143 11.98 -8.10 12.19
CA TRP A 143 12.84 -8.57 13.28
C TRP A 143 14.29 -8.10 13.16
N ASN A 144 14.65 -7.47 12.05
CA ASN A 144 15.97 -6.86 11.90
C ASN A 144 15.97 -5.45 12.53
N SER A 145 17.05 -5.08 13.21
CA SER A 145 17.22 -3.87 14.06
C SER A 145 17.19 -2.53 13.32
N ASP A 146 16.64 -2.51 12.12
CA ASP A 146 17.09 -1.74 10.99
C ASP A 146 16.02 -0.74 10.50
N GLY A 147 14.95 -0.57 11.30
CA GLY A 147 13.90 0.43 11.14
C GLY A 147 12.68 -0.05 10.33
N ALA A 148 11.61 0.75 10.36
CA ALA A 148 10.37 0.46 9.65
C ALA A 148 10.55 0.43 8.12
N SER A 149 9.70 -0.32 7.42
CA SER A 149 9.67 -0.30 5.94
C SER A 149 9.26 1.07 5.40
N VAL A 150 8.35 1.75 6.10
CA VAL A 150 7.97 3.14 5.88
C VAL A 150 8.11 3.90 7.20
N PHE A 151 8.89 4.97 7.23
CA PHE A 151 9.17 5.72 8.45
C PHE A 151 8.89 7.21 8.29
N ILE A 152 8.04 7.77 9.14
CA ILE A 152 7.75 9.20 9.18
C ILE A 152 8.67 9.87 10.21
N GLU A 153 9.61 10.66 9.71
CA GLU A 153 10.68 11.27 10.51
C GLU A 153 10.34 12.69 10.97
N GLN A 154 9.44 13.38 10.27
CA GLN A 154 9.09 14.80 10.49
C GLN A 154 7.60 14.98 10.73
N GLU A 155 7.24 16.05 11.45
CA GLU A 155 5.84 16.39 11.70
C GLU A 155 5.11 16.67 10.38
N ILE A 156 4.03 15.93 10.15
CA ILE A 156 3.30 15.97 8.87
C ILE A 156 1.81 15.77 9.08
N THR A 157 1.00 16.37 8.21
CA THR A 157 -0.45 16.19 8.19
C THR A 157 -0.91 15.72 6.82
N GLY A 158 -1.91 14.82 6.77
CA GLY A 158 -2.55 14.43 5.51
C GLY A 158 -1.75 13.42 4.69
N VAL A 159 -0.93 12.57 5.33
CA VAL A 159 -0.25 11.46 4.65
C VAL A 159 -1.31 10.46 4.18
N ILE A 160 -1.40 10.26 2.87
CA ILE A 160 -2.33 9.32 2.27
C ILE A 160 -1.53 8.21 1.57
N ILE A 161 -1.70 6.97 2.01
CA ILE A 161 -1.07 5.76 1.45
C ILE A 161 -2.16 4.82 0.98
N LYS A 162 -2.09 4.38 -0.28
CA LYS A 162 -3.14 3.57 -0.92
C LYS A 162 -2.60 2.31 -1.56
N ARG A 163 -3.32 1.20 -1.46
CA ARG A 163 -3.05 -0.01 -2.29
C ARG A 163 -1.60 -0.50 -2.20
N CYS A 164 -0.98 -0.38 -1.03
CA CYS A 164 0.39 -0.83 -0.79
C CYS A 164 0.41 -2.11 0.04
N GLN A 165 1.49 -2.88 -0.08
CA GLN A 165 1.87 -3.91 0.88
C GLN A 165 3.14 -3.48 1.58
N ILE A 166 3.04 -3.25 2.89
CA ILE A 166 4.09 -2.65 3.68
C ILE A 166 4.44 -3.59 4.83
N GLY A 167 5.72 -3.90 5.02
CA GLY A 167 6.19 -4.70 6.14
C GLY A 167 5.88 -4.02 7.47
N TRP A 168 6.40 -2.82 7.67
CA TRP A 168 6.16 -2.02 8.86
C TRP A 168 5.99 -0.54 8.52
N ILE A 169 5.05 0.14 9.16
CA ILE A 169 4.95 1.60 9.13
C ILE A 169 5.03 2.17 10.55
N SER A 170 5.84 3.21 10.75
CA SER A 170 5.91 3.90 12.03
C SER A 170 6.29 5.38 11.88
N ALA A 171 6.17 6.13 12.97
CA ALA A 171 6.52 7.54 13.02
C ALA A 171 7.32 7.88 14.29
N SER A 172 8.42 8.64 14.15
CA SER A 172 9.08 9.29 15.29
C SER A 172 8.53 10.68 15.58
N ALA A 173 7.76 11.25 14.65
CA ALA A 173 7.20 12.58 14.75
C ALA A 173 5.68 12.55 14.59
N LYS A 174 5.03 13.61 15.09
CA LYS A 174 3.57 13.75 15.06
C LYS A 174 3.03 13.68 13.63
N SER A 175 2.09 12.76 13.41
CA SER A 175 1.49 12.47 12.11
C SER A 175 -0.02 12.54 12.21
N ALA A 176 -0.62 13.65 11.76
CA ALA A 176 -2.06 13.89 11.92
C ALA A 176 -2.84 13.65 10.62
N ASN A 177 -4.11 13.25 10.73
CA ASN A 177 -5.01 13.04 9.59
C ASN A 177 -4.40 12.09 8.52
N MET A 178 -3.75 11.01 8.97
CA MET A 178 -3.26 10.00 8.04
C MET A 178 -4.43 9.22 7.46
N VAL A 179 -4.35 8.86 6.18
CA VAL A 179 -5.31 7.96 5.54
C VAL A 179 -4.57 6.75 5.02
N LEU A 180 -4.95 5.58 5.54
CA LEU A 180 -4.45 4.28 5.09
C LEU A 180 -5.61 3.55 4.44
N GLU A 181 -5.56 3.42 3.12
CA GLU A 181 -6.67 2.91 2.31
C GLU A 181 -6.23 1.69 1.51
N ASN A 182 -7.00 0.60 1.58
CA ASN A 182 -6.78 -0.58 0.74
C ASN A 182 -5.37 -1.18 0.88
N CYS A 183 -4.75 -1.09 2.06
CA CYS A 183 -3.38 -1.54 2.26
C CYS A 183 -3.31 -2.87 3.01
N PHE A 184 -2.20 -3.57 2.82
CA PHE A 184 -1.77 -4.65 3.70
C PHE A 184 -0.57 -4.17 4.49
N PHE A 185 -0.65 -4.28 5.82
CA PHE A 185 0.47 -4.05 6.72
C PHE A 185 0.80 -5.35 7.44
N ASN A 186 2.06 -5.80 7.38
CA ASN A 186 2.49 -6.83 8.32
C ASN A 186 2.48 -6.26 9.75
N GLY A 187 2.79 -4.98 9.92
CA GLY A 187 2.32 -4.27 11.10
C GLY A 187 2.50 -2.76 11.11
N ILE A 188 2.00 -2.17 12.18
CA ILE A 188 1.99 -0.73 12.44
C ILE A 188 2.58 -0.45 13.83
N SER A 189 3.40 0.60 13.93
CA SER A 189 3.74 1.23 15.22
C SER A 189 3.13 2.64 15.18
N PRO A 190 1.94 2.80 15.77
CA PRO A 190 1.14 4.01 15.63
C PRO A 190 1.59 5.15 16.56
N ALA A 191 2.73 4.98 17.23
CA ALA A 191 3.29 6.01 18.09
C ALA A 191 3.36 7.36 17.35
N ASN A 192 2.79 8.41 17.95
CA ASN A 192 2.70 9.77 17.42
C ASN A 192 1.69 9.98 16.27
N TRP A 193 0.81 9.03 15.97
CA TRP A 193 -0.28 9.28 15.03
C TRP A 193 -1.46 9.94 15.76
N GLU A 194 -2.12 10.87 15.10
CA GLU A 194 -3.31 11.54 15.61
C GLU A 194 -4.48 11.33 14.65
N GLU A 195 -5.50 10.63 15.15
CA GLU A 195 -6.77 10.39 14.46
C GLU A 195 -6.58 9.89 13.01
N PRO A 196 -5.85 8.78 12.79
CA PRO A 196 -5.74 8.20 11.47
C PRO A 196 -7.08 7.60 11.03
N ASP A 197 -7.42 7.80 9.77
CA ASP A 197 -8.49 7.09 9.08
C ASP A 197 -7.91 5.84 8.42
N ILE A 198 -8.23 4.67 8.98
CA ILE A 198 -7.71 3.38 8.53
C ILE A 198 -8.89 2.57 8.01
N HIS A 199 -8.98 2.41 6.69
CA HIS A 199 -10.09 1.68 6.10
C HIS A 199 -9.71 0.72 4.99
N ASN A 200 -10.49 -0.34 4.88
CA ASN A 200 -10.26 -1.42 3.93
C ASN A 200 -8.83 -1.96 4.04
N CYS A 201 -8.30 -2.16 5.25
CA CYS A 201 -6.92 -2.61 5.43
C CYS A 201 -6.84 -3.99 6.09
N VAL A 202 -5.72 -4.68 5.88
CA VAL A 202 -5.29 -5.81 6.73
C VAL A 202 -4.10 -5.35 7.56
N ILE A 203 -4.14 -5.59 8.87
CA ILE A 203 -3.06 -5.29 9.80
C ILE A 203 -2.71 -6.58 10.53
N GLY A 204 -1.49 -7.07 10.29
CA GLY A 204 -1.01 -8.32 10.86
C GLY A 204 -0.66 -8.23 12.34
N GLN A 205 0.04 -7.16 12.72
CA GLN A 205 0.50 -6.98 14.09
C GLN A 205 0.65 -5.50 14.44
N GLN A 206 0.43 -5.18 15.71
CA GLN A 206 0.91 -3.98 16.36
C GLN A 206 2.05 -4.37 17.29
N ILE A 207 3.22 -3.79 17.08
CA ILE A 207 4.43 -3.97 17.88
C ILE A 207 4.84 -2.58 18.32
N ASP A 208 4.18 -2.10 19.36
CA ASP A 208 4.78 -1.15 20.28
C ASP A 208 4.00 -1.22 21.60
N ALA A 209 4.69 -1.01 22.72
CA ALA A 209 4.07 -0.90 24.04
C ALA A 209 3.30 0.43 24.23
N ARG A 210 3.07 1.17 23.13
CA ARG A 210 2.48 2.50 23.08
C ARG A 210 1.08 2.40 22.47
N GLU A 211 0.17 3.11 23.09
CA GLU A 211 -1.27 2.95 22.92
C GLU A 211 -1.72 3.40 21.52
N THR A 212 -2.57 2.57 20.90
CA THR A 212 -3.43 3.02 19.82
C THR A 212 -4.62 3.68 20.49
N GLU A 213 -4.68 5.02 20.48
CA GLU A 213 -5.74 5.75 21.16
C GLU A 213 -6.59 6.58 20.18
N GLY A 214 -7.91 6.38 20.22
CA GLY A 214 -8.85 7.21 19.46
C GLY A 214 -8.90 6.92 17.96
N PHE A 215 -8.40 5.76 17.51
CA PHE A 215 -8.34 5.44 16.08
C PHE A 215 -9.68 4.93 15.56
N GLU A 216 -9.94 5.20 14.28
CA GLU A 216 -11.07 4.61 13.57
C GLU A 216 -10.58 3.58 12.56
N PHE A 217 -11.05 2.35 12.73
CA PHE A 217 -10.84 1.24 11.80
C PHE A 217 -12.16 0.90 11.14
N THR A 218 -12.25 1.05 9.82
CA THR A 218 -13.46 0.75 9.04
C THR A 218 -13.20 -0.31 7.98
N ASN A 219 -13.99 -1.39 7.95
CA ASN A 219 -13.84 -2.49 7.00
C ASN A 219 -12.43 -3.12 7.04
N CYS A 220 -11.83 -3.26 8.22
CA CYS A 220 -10.47 -3.76 8.40
C CYS A 220 -10.41 -5.20 8.93
N MET A 221 -9.27 -5.86 8.70
CA MET A 221 -8.94 -7.16 9.28
C MET A 221 -7.72 -7.01 10.16
N LEU A 222 -7.85 -7.35 11.44
CA LEU A 222 -6.90 -7.02 12.49
C LEU A 222 -6.50 -8.30 13.20
N ASN A 223 -5.24 -8.71 13.06
CA ASN A 223 -4.78 -9.96 13.67
C ASN A 223 -4.33 -9.77 15.11
N ASP A 224 -3.36 -8.91 15.37
CA ASP A 224 -2.86 -8.69 16.72
C ASP A 224 -2.72 -7.19 16.99
N LEU A 225 -3.76 -6.55 17.53
CA LEU A 225 -3.75 -5.12 17.84
C LEU A 225 -3.62 -4.93 19.36
N LEU A 226 -2.37 -4.92 19.81
CA LEU A 226 -2.01 -4.86 21.22
C LEU A 226 -2.08 -3.42 21.74
N GLY A 227 -2.78 -3.19 22.85
CA GLY A 227 -2.86 -1.86 23.48
C GLY A 227 -3.76 -0.85 22.74
N ALA A 228 -4.86 -1.32 22.15
CA ALA A 228 -5.90 -0.46 21.60
C ALA A 228 -6.86 0.03 22.69
N HIS A 229 -6.97 1.35 22.83
CA HIS A 229 -7.82 2.02 23.81
C HIS A 229 -8.65 3.12 23.14
N ASN A 230 -9.89 3.32 23.57
CA ASN A 230 -10.78 4.35 23.02
C ASN A 230 -10.92 4.28 21.48
N CYS A 231 -10.71 3.11 20.88
CA CYS A 231 -10.76 2.92 19.44
C CYS A 231 -12.16 2.55 18.97
N ASN A 232 -12.48 2.95 17.73
CA ASN A 232 -13.71 2.60 17.05
C ASN A 232 -13.43 1.58 15.95
N PHE A 233 -14.06 0.42 16.04
CA PHE A 233 -14.01 -0.63 15.04
C PHE A 233 -15.38 -0.74 14.39
N VAL A 234 -15.43 -0.48 13.09
CA VAL A 234 -16.65 -0.54 12.29
C VAL A 234 -16.46 -1.57 11.20
N ASN A 235 -17.22 -2.65 11.28
CA ASN A 235 -17.25 -3.71 10.28
C ASN A 235 -15.90 -4.41 10.08
N CYS A 236 -15.23 -4.72 11.20
CA CYS A 236 -13.89 -5.31 11.22
C CYS A 236 -13.89 -6.78 11.64
N THR A 237 -12.92 -7.56 11.17
CA THR A 237 -12.59 -8.88 11.74
C THR A 237 -11.38 -8.75 12.67
N ILE A 238 -11.43 -9.37 13.85
CA ILE A 238 -10.46 -9.11 14.94
C ILE A 238 -10.06 -10.41 15.64
N GLU A 239 -8.86 -10.94 15.35
CA GLU A 239 -8.38 -12.21 15.91
C GLU A 239 -7.92 -12.09 17.36
N SER A 240 -7.11 -11.09 17.68
CA SER A 240 -6.58 -10.90 19.02
C SER A 240 -6.47 -9.42 19.33
N LEU A 241 -6.98 -9.05 20.50
CA LEU A 241 -6.68 -7.82 21.18
C LEU A 241 -6.06 -8.24 22.51
N GLY A 242 -4.81 -7.84 22.71
CA GLY A 242 -4.10 -8.11 23.95
C GLY A 242 -3.77 -6.80 24.64
N ASP A 243 -4.04 -6.74 25.93
CA ASP A 243 -3.52 -5.64 26.74
C ASP A 243 -2.11 -6.00 27.24
N TRP A 244 -1.09 -5.30 26.75
CA TRP A 244 0.27 -5.47 27.26
C TRP A 244 0.43 -5.08 28.73
N ASN A 245 -0.47 -4.25 29.26
CA ASN A 245 -0.35 -3.59 30.54
C ASN A 245 -1.56 -3.81 31.46
N ASN A 246 -2.47 -4.72 31.12
CA ASN A 246 -3.63 -5.07 31.96
C ASN A 246 -4.51 -3.85 32.31
N ARG A 247 -4.64 -2.91 31.38
CA ARG A 247 -5.49 -1.72 31.50
C ARG A 247 -6.92 -2.06 31.06
N SER A 248 -7.87 -1.21 31.45
CA SER A 248 -9.25 -1.35 30.97
C SER A 248 -9.34 -0.78 29.55
N THR A 249 -9.64 -1.63 28.58
CA THR A 249 -9.91 -1.21 27.20
C THR A 249 -11.33 -0.63 27.10
N HIS A 250 -11.49 0.46 26.35
CA HIS A 250 -12.77 1.18 26.23
C HIS A 250 -13.11 1.35 24.75
N ASN A 251 -13.12 0.22 24.05
CA ASN A 251 -13.28 0.20 22.60
C ASN A 251 -14.75 0.11 22.21
N THR A 252 -15.09 0.57 21.01
CA THR A 252 -16.43 0.47 20.44
C THR A 252 -16.38 -0.44 19.22
N TYR A 253 -17.22 -1.46 19.20
CA TYR A 253 -17.35 -2.43 18.12
C TYR A 253 -18.74 -2.32 17.49
N VAL A 254 -18.79 -2.05 16.19
CA VAL A 254 -20.04 -1.98 15.42
C VAL A 254 -19.93 -2.90 14.21
N ASN A 255 -20.83 -3.87 14.12
CA ASN A 255 -20.87 -4.85 13.03
C ASN A 255 -19.59 -5.70 12.91
N CYS A 256 -18.92 -6.05 14.00
CA CYS A 256 -17.62 -6.74 13.97
C CYS A 256 -17.73 -8.26 14.15
N ILE A 257 -16.76 -9.00 13.61
CA ILE A 257 -16.50 -10.39 14.01
C ILE A 257 -15.22 -10.41 14.83
N TYR A 258 -15.24 -10.97 16.04
CA TYR A 258 -14.10 -10.91 16.96
C TYR A 258 -13.92 -12.24 17.69
N ARG A 259 -12.71 -12.51 18.19
CA ARG A 259 -12.41 -13.75 18.92
C ARG A 259 -12.80 -13.68 20.39
N GLU A 260 -12.31 -12.68 21.09
CA GLU A 260 -12.43 -12.54 22.54
C GLU A 260 -13.03 -11.17 22.88
N SER A 261 -13.96 -11.14 23.84
CA SER A 261 -14.55 -9.89 24.32
C SER A 261 -13.60 -9.20 25.30
N GLU A 262 -13.61 -7.89 25.25
CA GLU A 262 -12.86 -7.01 26.14
C GLU A 262 -13.77 -6.41 27.21
N GLU A 263 -13.24 -6.29 28.43
CA GLU A 263 -13.95 -5.61 29.52
C GLU A 263 -14.11 -4.11 29.20
N ASN A 264 -15.20 -3.48 29.66
CA ASN A 264 -15.49 -2.04 29.49
C ASN A 264 -15.64 -1.54 28.04
N SER A 265 -15.64 -2.44 27.07
CA SER A 265 -15.91 -2.14 25.66
C SER A 265 -17.39 -2.32 25.30
N THR A 266 -17.83 -1.70 24.22
CA THR A 266 -19.22 -1.76 23.73
C THR A 266 -19.33 -2.53 22.43
N TYR A 267 -20.38 -3.35 22.30
CA TYR A 267 -20.59 -4.21 21.13
C TYR A 267 -22.00 -4.00 20.58
N SER A 268 -22.09 -3.69 19.29
CA SER A 268 -23.35 -3.50 18.57
C SER A 268 -23.34 -4.29 17.27
N ASN A 269 -24.26 -5.27 17.14
CA ASN A 269 -24.35 -6.16 15.98
C ASN A 269 -23.06 -6.95 15.72
N CYS A 270 -22.39 -7.42 16.77
CA CYS A 270 -21.13 -8.16 16.63
C CYS A 270 -21.31 -9.66 16.87
N TRP A 271 -20.39 -10.47 16.34
CA TRP A 271 -20.38 -11.93 16.48
C TRP A 271 -19.03 -12.44 16.95
N GLN A 272 -19.05 -13.39 17.88
CA GLN A 272 -17.84 -14.11 18.27
C GLN A 272 -17.53 -15.24 17.29
N ASN A 273 -16.24 -15.43 16.98
CA ASN A 273 -15.74 -16.53 16.17
C ASN A 273 -14.36 -16.95 16.65
N ASP A 274 -14.02 -18.23 16.64
CA ASP A 274 -12.72 -18.71 17.13
C ASP A 274 -11.54 -18.35 16.20
N SER A 275 -11.81 -17.95 14.96
CA SER A 275 -10.81 -17.65 13.93
C SER A 275 -11.30 -16.59 12.92
N PRO A 276 -11.65 -15.37 13.37
CA PRO A 276 -12.29 -14.35 12.56
C PRO A 276 -11.44 -13.85 11.38
N ASN A 277 -10.12 -14.06 11.41
CA ASN A 277 -9.23 -13.67 10.30
C ASN A 277 -8.92 -14.78 9.32
N LEU A 278 -9.46 -16.00 9.54
CA LEU A 278 -9.29 -17.11 8.60
C LEU A 278 -10.30 -17.11 7.45
N PHE A 279 -11.19 -16.13 7.40
CA PHE A 279 -12.13 -16.01 6.28
C PHE A 279 -11.43 -15.57 5.00
N THR A 280 -11.67 -16.32 3.93
CA THR A 280 -11.39 -15.91 2.56
C THR A 280 -12.37 -14.82 2.11
N LYS A 281 -12.02 -14.09 1.05
CA LYS A 281 -12.94 -13.16 0.39
C LYS A 281 -14.30 -13.80 0.08
N SER A 282 -14.29 -15.01 -0.49
CA SER A 282 -15.51 -15.72 -0.89
C SER A 282 -16.37 -16.10 0.32
N GLN A 283 -15.76 -16.45 1.46
CA GLN A 283 -16.49 -16.78 2.67
C GLN A 283 -17.19 -15.57 3.27
N LEU A 284 -16.51 -14.41 3.33
CA LEU A 284 -17.14 -13.17 3.80
C LEU A 284 -18.31 -12.76 2.90
N GLN A 285 -18.12 -12.83 1.58
CA GLN A 285 -19.17 -12.50 0.61
C GLN A 285 -20.37 -13.44 0.70
N SER A 286 -20.15 -14.76 0.74
CA SER A 286 -21.23 -15.75 0.84
C SER A 286 -21.91 -15.74 2.21
N GLY A 287 -21.19 -15.38 3.27
CA GLY A 287 -21.74 -15.17 4.61
C GLY A 287 -22.48 -13.85 4.78
N GLY A 288 -22.51 -12.98 3.76
CA GLY A 288 -23.18 -11.68 3.81
C GLY A 288 -22.46 -10.65 4.69
N TYR A 289 -21.21 -10.91 5.08
CA TYR A 289 -20.40 -9.96 5.84
C TYR A 289 -19.68 -9.00 4.88
N ILE A 290 -20.36 -7.89 4.61
CA ILE A 290 -20.00 -6.91 3.60
C ILE A 290 -19.64 -5.58 4.29
N GLY A 291 -18.61 -4.93 3.76
CA GLY A 291 -18.20 -3.54 3.94
C GLY A 291 -19.35 -2.57 4.16
N THR A 292 -19.16 -1.54 4.97
CA THR A 292 -20.04 -0.35 5.02
C THR A 292 -20.16 0.34 3.65
N ASP A 293 -19.20 0.08 2.76
CA ASP A 293 -19.14 0.52 1.38
C ASP A 293 -19.79 -0.45 0.37
N ASN A 294 -20.51 -1.48 0.84
CA ASN A 294 -21.11 -2.56 0.05
C ASN A 294 -20.10 -3.46 -0.69
N THR A 295 -18.85 -3.53 -0.23
CA THR A 295 -17.81 -4.41 -0.79
C THR A 295 -17.30 -5.43 0.23
N VAL A 296 -16.30 -6.26 -0.07
CA VAL A 296 -15.77 -7.17 0.96
C VAL A 296 -14.91 -6.43 1.98
N VAL A 297 -14.93 -6.83 3.25
CA VAL A 297 -14.01 -6.29 4.26
C VAL A 297 -12.54 -6.54 3.88
N GLY A 298 -11.64 -5.62 4.23
CA GLY A 298 -10.20 -5.68 3.95
C GLY A 298 -9.77 -5.02 2.64
N PRO A 299 -8.51 -5.20 2.20
CA PRO A 299 -7.91 -4.48 1.07
C PRO A 299 -8.57 -4.75 -0.28
N LEU A 300 -9.32 -5.83 -0.40
CA LEU A 300 -10.09 -6.18 -1.59
C LEU A 300 -11.45 -5.48 -1.69
N GLY A 301 -11.84 -4.75 -0.65
CA GLY A 301 -13.01 -3.89 -0.60
C GLY A 301 -12.79 -2.48 -1.13
N GLY A 302 -13.73 -1.58 -0.94
CA GLY A 302 -13.68 -0.21 -1.40
C GLY A 302 -14.06 0.01 -2.88
N PRO A 303 -14.33 1.28 -3.24
CA PRO A 303 -14.61 1.67 -4.62
C PRO A 303 -13.39 1.51 -5.55
N ALA A 304 -12.19 1.53 -4.98
CA ALA A 304 -10.92 1.33 -5.67
C ALA A 304 -10.10 0.22 -4.99
N PRO A 305 -10.57 -1.04 -5.04
CA PRO A 305 -9.98 -2.13 -4.28
C PRO A 305 -8.54 -2.37 -4.68
N PHE A 306 -7.77 -2.96 -3.78
CA PHE A 306 -6.45 -3.50 -4.10
C PHE A 306 -6.55 -4.31 -5.38
N THR A 307 -5.84 -3.85 -6.41
CA THR A 307 -6.01 -4.35 -7.75
C THR A 307 -4.69 -4.27 -8.49
N LEU A 308 -4.42 -5.33 -9.25
CA LEU A 308 -3.21 -5.48 -10.06
C LEU A 308 -3.21 -4.59 -11.31
N ILE A 309 -4.27 -3.80 -11.48
CA ILE A 309 -4.48 -2.93 -12.63
C ILE A 309 -4.14 -1.52 -12.14
N PRO A 310 -3.02 -0.92 -12.60
CA PRO A 310 -2.67 0.44 -12.25
C PRO A 310 -3.87 1.38 -12.47
N SER A 311 -4.01 2.41 -11.63
CA SER A 311 -5.03 3.47 -11.81
C SER A 311 -4.81 4.30 -13.09
N GLN A 312 -3.71 4.06 -13.80
CA GLN A 312 -3.38 4.67 -15.08
C GLN A 312 -3.24 3.61 -16.18
N PRO A 313 -3.50 3.94 -17.47
CA PRO A 313 -3.22 3.02 -18.56
C PRO A 313 -1.76 2.57 -18.58
N TYR A 314 -1.54 1.29 -18.87
CA TYR A 314 -0.22 0.67 -18.84
C TYR A 314 0.02 -0.20 -20.07
N VAL A 315 1.29 -0.34 -20.46
CA VAL A 315 1.70 -1.16 -21.60
C VAL A 315 1.75 -2.63 -21.19
N THR A 316 1.14 -3.50 -22.00
CA THR A 316 1.17 -4.96 -21.79
C THR A 316 2.05 -5.69 -22.81
N SER A 317 2.29 -5.09 -23.97
CA SER A 317 3.27 -5.59 -24.92
C SER A 317 3.73 -4.47 -25.83
N SER A 318 5.00 -4.49 -26.24
CA SER A 318 5.47 -3.63 -27.32
C SER A 318 6.37 -4.41 -28.27
N THR A 319 6.24 -4.18 -29.57
CA THR A 319 7.14 -4.72 -30.59
C THR A 319 7.75 -3.59 -31.38
N LEU A 320 9.05 -3.67 -31.62
CA LEU A 320 9.80 -2.72 -32.45
C LEU A 320 10.43 -3.44 -33.61
N ASN A 321 10.14 -2.98 -34.81
CA ASN A 321 10.77 -3.46 -36.01
C ASN A 321 11.33 -2.29 -36.81
N TYR A 322 12.66 -2.26 -36.99
CA TYR A 322 13.29 -1.30 -37.87
C TYR A 322 13.28 -1.83 -39.31
N VAL A 323 12.53 -1.17 -40.18
CA VAL A 323 12.43 -1.53 -41.59
C VAL A 323 13.49 -0.78 -42.38
N LYS A 324 14.66 -1.39 -42.52
CA LYS A 324 15.85 -0.82 -43.19
C LYS A 324 15.56 -0.27 -44.59
N SER A 325 14.70 -0.94 -45.37
CA SER A 325 14.35 -0.53 -46.73
C SER A 325 13.58 0.79 -46.79
N THR A 326 12.77 1.07 -45.78
CA THR A 326 11.98 2.31 -45.71
C THR A 326 12.58 3.34 -44.77
N LYS A 327 13.64 2.96 -44.03
CA LYS A 327 14.21 3.72 -42.90
C LYS A 327 13.14 4.10 -41.85
N LYS A 328 12.08 3.30 -41.72
CA LYS A 328 10.99 3.52 -40.77
C LYS A 328 11.09 2.57 -39.58
N LEU A 329 10.58 3.03 -38.46
CA LEU A 329 10.38 2.26 -37.24
C LEU A 329 8.90 1.85 -37.17
N ASN A 330 8.62 0.56 -37.14
CA ASN A 330 7.27 0.04 -36.87
C ASN A 330 7.18 -0.29 -35.39
N VAL A 331 6.28 0.41 -34.70
CA VAL A 331 6.04 0.25 -33.28
C VAL A 331 4.60 -0.22 -33.09
N ASN A 332 4.43 -1.39 -32.50
CA ASN A 332 3.12 -1.82 -32.01
C ASN A 332 3.15 -1.77 -30.49
N VAL A 333 2.17 -1.14 -29.87
CA VAL A 333 2.02 -1.13 -28.42
C VAL A 333 0.60 -1.52 -28.06
N THR A 334 0.48 -2.49 -27.16
CA THR A 334 -0.79 -2.88 -26.56
C THR A 334 -0.88 -2.19 -25.21
N VAL A 335 -1.85 -1.28 -25.08
CA VAL A 335 -2.13 -0.56 -23.83
C VAL A 335 -3.40 -1.12 -23.24
N LYS A 336 -3.38 -1.50 -21.96
CA LYS A 336 -4.60 -1.74 -21.19
C LYS A 336 -5.00 -0.46 -20.48
N GLN A 337 -6.30 -0.18 -20.47
CA GLN A 337 -6.83 0.89 -19.65
C GLN A 337 -6.56 0.54 -18.18
N GLY A 338 -6.07 1.53 -17.43
CA GLY A 338 -6.03 1.46 -15.98
C GLY A 338 -7.44 1.43 -15.41
N LYS A 339 -7.55 1.21 -14.10
CA LYS A 339 -8.85 1.14 -13.44
C LYS A 339 -9.53 2.49 -13.30
#